data_AF-A0A5Q4C2S2-F1
#
_entry.id   AF-A0A5Q4C2S2-F1
#
_cell.length_a   1.000
_cell.length_b   1.000
_cell.length_c   1.000
_cell.angle_alpha   90.00
_cell.angle_beta   90.00
_cell.angle_gamma   90.00
#
_symmetry.space_group_name_H-M   'P 1'
#
loop_
_entity.id
_entity.type
_entity.pdbx_description
1 polymer ?
#
loop_
_entity_poly.entity_id
_entity_poly.type
_entity_poly.pdbx_seq_one_letter_code
_entity_poly.pdbx_strand_id
1 'polypeptide(L)'
;MVHLPSFLALGFAGAAIASPLTSIQQRQNTVLIVTSFEYSGEGCPQGSLQGSLGADGDFDVFYKNLKTSISPGQPKVKIRCQMKVGLQTTASKQLVIVSGTYKGHVRLTKGAWAKNQNQYKFADNPGEIDMEWPFTGPVNATTSFTNKLSTEFQSGCNSNGGQFTMIINNYLTMTTEGTGEGEISVSELDGAVEQSVKLTTKDCP
;
A
#
# COMPACT_ATOMS: atom_id res chain seq x y z
N MET A 1 67.16 26.78 23.42
CA MET A 1 67.12 27.39 22.07
C MET A 1 66.83 26.29 21.07
N VAL A 2 65.59 26.18 20.57
CA VAL A 2 65.32 25.56 19.26
C VAL A 2 64.15 26.32 18.65
N HIS A 3 64.38 26.83 17.44
CA HIS A 3 63.48 27.67 16.65
C HIS A 3 62.37 26.85 15.96
N LEU A 4 61.17 27.46 15.89
CA LEU A 4 60.07 27.27 14.92
C LEU A 4 60.54 27.35 13.45
N PRO A 5 59.67 27.16 12.42
CA PRO A 5 58.54 26.25 12.21
C PRO A 5 58.63 25.55 10.82
N SER A 6 57.75 24.59 10.50
CA SER A 6 57.46 24.33 9.08
C SER A 6 56.00 23.98 8.87
N PHE A 7 55.35 24.83 8.08
CA PHE A 7 54.00 24.73 7.59
C PHE A 7 53.92 23.70 6.46
N LEU A 8 52.91 22.84 6.50
CA LEU A 8 52.31 22.30 5.28
C LEU A 8 50.84 21.97 5.58
N ALA A 9 50.00 22.95 5.28
CA ALA A 9 48.56 22.77 5.15
C ALA A 9 48.28 22.22 3.75
N LEU A 10 47.80 20.97 3.68
CA LEU A 10 47.17 20.41 2.48
C LEU A 10 45.71 20.14 2.83
N GLY A 11 44.86 21.06 2.38
CA GLY A 11 43.41 20.89 2.42
C GLY A 11 42.97 19.86 1.38
N PHE A 12 42.30 18.82 1.85
CA PHE A 12 41.45 17.99 1.00
C PHE A 12 40.00 18.44 1.22
N ALA A 13 39.48 19.21 0.28
CA ALA A 13 38.04 19.41 0.13
C ALA A 13 37.46 18.13 -0.50
N GLY A 14 37.10 17.17 0.35
CA GLY A 14 36.29 16.03 -0.06
C GLY A 14 34.85 16.47 -0.29
N ALA A 15 34.38 16.44 -1.54
CA ALA A 15 32.97 16.64 -1.86
C ALA A 15 32.14 15.52 -1.21
N ALA A 16 31.31 15.88 -0.24
CA ALA A 16 30.31 14.97 0.32
C ALA A 16 29.18 14.79 -0.71
N ILE A 17 29.22 13.69 -1.46
CA ILE A 17 28.05 13.16 -2.18
C ILE A 17 27.07 12.60 -1.14
N ALA A 18 26.24 13.47 -0.57
CA ALA A 18 25.05 13.05 0.17
C ALA A 18 23.97 12.63 -0.84
N SER A 19 24.00 11.37 -1.26
CA SER A 19 22.82 10.73 -1.82
C SER A 19 21.94 10.28 -0.65
N PRO A 20 20.62 10.59 -0.60
CA PRO A 20 19.76 9.89 0.33
C PRO A 20 19.63 8.44 -0.17
N LEU A 21 20.51 7.57 0.32
CA LEU A 21 20.23 6.14 0.34
C LEU A 21 19.01 5.98 1.23
N THR A 22 17.84 5.77 0.63
CA THR A 22 16.73 5.15 1.34
C THR A 22 17.20 3.75 1.67
N SER A 23 17.82 3.61 2.84
CA SER A 23 18.25 2.33 3.38
C SER A 23 17.00 1.51 3.66
N ILE A 24 16.58 0.70 2.69
CA ILE A 24 15.79 -0.49 3.00
C ILE A 24 16.73 -1.37 3.82
N GLN A 25 16.59 -1.32 5.14
CA GLN A 25 17.41 -2.07 6.08
C GLN A 25 17.08 -3.56 5.89
N GLN A 26 17.90 -4.20 5.06
CA GLN A 26 17.76 -5.60 4.67
C GLN A 26 18.05 -6.48 5.87
N ARG A 27 17.01 -7.08 6.48
CA ARG A 27 17.21 -8.12 7.49
C ARG A 27 17.60 -9.44 6.83
N GLN A 28 18.43 -10.18 7.57
CA GLN A 28 19.32 -11.23 7.10
C GLN A 28 18.80 -12.64 7.45
N ASN A 29 17.47 -12.86 7.49
CA ASN A 29 16.89 -14.20 7.66
C ASN A 29 15.63 -14.42 6.82
N THR A 30 15.49 -13.68 5.72
CA THR A 30 14.17 -13.33 5.18
C THR A 30 13.89 -14.11 3.91
N VAL A 31 12.99 -15.09 4.03
CA VAL A 31 12.40 -15.84 2.92
C VAL A 31 11.59 -14.91 1.98
N LEU A 32 11.31 -13.68 2.40
CA LEU A 32 10.55 -12.67 1.66
C LEU A 32 11.21 -11.29 1.79
N ILE A 33 11.48 -10.60 0.69
CA ILE A 33 12.09 -9.27 0.66
C ILE A 33 11.19 -8.35 -0.17
N VAL A 34 10.87 -7.15 0.32
CA VAL A 34 10.27 -6.10 -0.52
C VAL A 34 11.38 -5.41 -1.30
N THR A 35 11.28 -5.40 -2.62
CA THR A 35 12.29 -4.85 -3.54
C THR A 35 11.91 -3.49 -4.11
N SER A 36 10.62 -3.18 -4.21
CA SER A 36 10.14 -1.87 -4.66
C SER A 36 8.75 -1.55 -4.13
N PHE A 37 8.43 -0.26 -4.09
CA PHE A 37 7.07 0.24 -3.83
C PHE A 37 6.78 1.43 -4.74
N GLU A 38 5.79 1.28 -5.60
CA GLU A 38 5.32 2.32 -6.51
C GLU A 38 3.82 2.51 -6.32
N TYR A 39 3.32 3.72 -6.54
CA TYR A 39 1.88 3.98 -6.52
C TYR A 39 1.49 5.06 -7.53
N SER A 40 0.24 5.02 -7.96
CA SER A 40 -0.34 5.96 -8.91
C SER A 40 -1.86 6.00 -8.83
N GLY A 41 -2.44 7.08 -9.31
CA GLY A 41 -3.89 7.26 -9.39
C GLY A 41 -4.38 8.48 -8.62
N GLU A 42 -5.54 8.97 -9.02
CA GLU A 42 -6.19 10.16 -8.50
C GLU A 42 -6.56 10.04 -7.01
N GLY A 43 -6.69 8.82 -6.49
CA GLY A 43 -6.91 8.54 -5.06
C GLY A 43 -5.65 8.55 -4.20
N CYS A 44 -4.45 8.61 -4.78
CA CYS A 44 -3.20 8.73 -4.05
C CYS A 44 -2.17 9.62 -4.78
N PRO A 45 -2.31 10.95 -4.67
CA PRO A 45 -1.32 11.90 -5.19
C PRO A 45 0.10 11.65 -4.68
N GLN A 46 1.10 12.13 -5.40
CA GLN A 46 2.50 11.97 -4.97
C GLN A 46 2.73 12.51 -3.55
N GLY A 47 3.41 11.74 -2.72
CA GLY A 47 3.67 12.04 -1.30
C GLY A 47 2.53 11.67 -0.35
N SER A 48 1.41 11.15 -0.86
CA SER A 48 0.24 10.75 -0.05
C SER A 48 0.27 9.30 0.43
N LEU A 49 1.23 8.51 -0.04
CA LEU A 49 1.44 7.13 0.40
C LEU A 49 2.85 6.93 0.95
N GLN A 50 2.92 6.13 2.00
CA GLN A 50 4.16 5.56 2.52
C GLN A 50 3.93 4.08 2.78
N GLY A 51 4.88 3.22 2.40
CA GLY A 51 4.85 1.79 2.69
C GLY A 51 5.94 1.41 3.68
N SER A 52 5.69 0.45 4.55
CA SER A 52 6.71 -0.21 5.37
C SER A 52 6.51 -1.73 5.36
N LEU A 53 7.61 -2.47 5.52
CA LEU A 53 7.56 -3.92 5.72
C LEU A 53 7.86 -4.22 7.19
N GLY A 54 6.90 -4.85 7.85
CA GLY A 54 7.04 -5.40 9.20
C GLY A 54 7.98 -6.60 9.25
N ALA A 55 8.43 -6.94 10.46
CA ALA A 55 9.37 -8.03 10.68
C ALA A 55 8.81 -9.43 10.34
N ASP A 56 7.49 -9.57 10.36
CA ASP A 56 6.77 -10.84 10.26
C ASP A 56 6.16 -11.08 8.86
N GLY A 57 6.56 -10.28 7.86
CA GLY A 57 6.03 -10.36 6.49
C GLY A 57 4.76 -9.54 6.25
N ASP A 58 4.35 -8.76 7.24
CA ASP A 58 3.26 -7.78 7.13
C ASP A 58 3.74 -6.59 6.29
N PHE A 59 3.04 -6.32 5.19
CA PHE A 59 3.30 -5.14 4.37
C PHE A 59 2.25 -4.09 4.69
N ASP A 60 2.68 -2.96 5.23
CA ASP A 60 1.81 -1.89 5.70
C ASP A 60 1.84 -0.71 4.74
N VAL A 61 0.67 -0.13 4.48
CA VAL A 61 0.54 1.08 3.68
C VAL A 61 -0.19 2.16 4.47
N PHE A 62 0.50 3.29 4.63
CA PHE A 62 -0.02 4.50 5.24
C PHE A 62 -0.60 5.42 4.17
N TYR A 63 -1.91 5.62 4.24
CA TYR A 63 -2.64 6.57 3.40
C TYR A 63 -2.77 7.92 4.09
N LYS A 64 -2.17 8.97 3.52
CA LYS A 64 -2.41 10.35 3.96
C LYS A 64 -3.72 10.91 3.42
N ASN A 65 -4.17 10.48 2.23
CA ASN A 65 -5.29 11.15 1.55
C ASN A 65 -6.08 10.28 0.53
N LEU A 66 -6.51 9.07 0.90
CA LEU A 66 -7.47 8.32 0.09
C LEU A 66 -8.90 8.64 0.54
N LYS A 67 -9.49 9.67 -0.05
CA LYS A 67 -10.85 10.12 0.26
C LYS A 67 -11.54 10.71 -0.96
N THR A 68 -12.86 10.64 -0.98
CA THR A 68 -13.68 11.30 -1.99
C THR A 68 -15.04 11.69 -1.42
N SER A 69 -15.74 12.58 -2.10
CA SER A 69 -17.06 13.07 -1.73
C SER A 69 -17.97 13.18 -2.94
N ILE A 70 -19.27 13.23 -2.68
CA ILE A 70 -20.29 13.47 -3.68
C ILE A 70 -21.31 14.48 -3.16
N SER A 71 -21.74 15.39 -4.03
CA SER A 71 -22.79 16.38 -3.77
C SER A 71 -24.01 16.15 -4.66
N PRO A 72 -25.18 16.71 -4.34
CA PRO A 72 -26.40 16.50 -5.12
C PRO A 72 -26.22 16.90 -6.59
N GLY A 73 -26.74 16.08 -7.50
CA GLY A 73 -26.65 16.31 -8.94
C GLY A 73 -25.27 16.07 -9.57
N GLN A 74 -24.26 15.69 -8.79
CA GLN A 74 -22.96 15.30 -9.36
C GLN A 74 -23.04 13.95 -10.06
N PRO A 75 -22.28 13.76 -11.16
CA PRO A 75 -22.14 12.44 -11.77
C PRO A 75 -21.45 11.46 -10.82
N LYS A 76 -21.53 10.16 -11.14
CA LYS A 76 -20.80 9.11 -10.42
C LYS A 76 -19.33 9.48 -10.26
N VAL A 77 -18.85 9.47 -9.02
CA VAL A 77 -17.44 9.67 -8.68
C VAL A 77 -16.78 8.31 -8.55
N LYS A 78 -15.63 8.11 -9.19
CA LYS A 78 -14.80 6.92 -9.02
C LYS A 78 -13.35 7.35 -9.01
N ILE A 79 -12.67 7.14 -7.89
CA ILE A 79 -11.23 7.37 -7.76
C ILE A 79 -10.51 6.04 -7.50
N ARG A 80 -9.31 5.90 -8.04
CA ARG A 80 -8.43 4.75 -7.85
C ARG A 80 -7.11 5.17 -7.23
N CYS A 81 -6.63 4.36 -6.29
CA CYS A 81 -5.22 4.29 -5.92
C CYS A 81 -4.66 2.90 -6.25
N GLN A 82 -3.73 2.83 -7.19
CA GLN A 82 -2.98 1.63 -7.53
C GLN A 82 -1.64 1.62 -6.81
N MET A 83 -1.30 0.48 -6.23
CA MET A 83 0.01 0.22 -5.64
C MET A 83 0.64 -0.99 -6.34
N LYS A 84 1.95 -0.92 -6.53
CA LYS A 84 2.78 -2.01 -7.02
C LYS A 84 3.87 -2.27 -6.00
N VAL A 85 3.92 -3.48 -5.49
CA VAL A 85 4.90 -3.92 -4.50
C VAL A 85 5.78 -4.98 -5.15
N GLY A 86 7.05 -4.65 -5.35
CA GLY A 86 8.06 -5.62 -5.73
C GLY A 86 8.39 -6.51 -4.53
N LEU A 87 8.32 -7.82 -4.73
CA LEU A 87 8.57 -8.84 -3.71
C LEU A 87 9.56 -9.85 -4.27
N GLN A 88 10.46 -10.36 -3.43
CA GLN A 88 11.40 -11.40 -3.77
C GLN A 88 11.33 -12.52 -2.73
N THR A 89 11.41 -13.77 -3.18
CA THR A 89 11.50 -14.95 -2.32
C THR A 89 12.51 -15.96 -2.86
N THR A 90 12.81 -17.00 -2.08
CA THR A 90 13.77 -18.05 -2.44
C THR A 90 13.15 -19.10 -3.39
N ALA A 91 13.99 -19.90 -4.04
CA ALA A 91 13.58 -20.86 -5.10
C ALA A 91 12.57 -21.91 -4.68
N SER A 92 12.57 -22.30 -3.41
CA SER A 92 11.65 -23.32 -2.91
C SER A 92 10.32 -22.76 -2.44
N LYS A 93 10.07 -21.45 -2.58
CA LYS A 93 8.96 -20.76 -1.92
C LYS A 93 8.14 -19.91 -2.89
N GLN A 94 6.82 -19.95 -2.71
CA GLN A 94 5.84 -19.08 -3.39
C GLN A 94 5.14 -18.17 -2.38
N LEU A 95 4.68 -17.00 -2.82
CA LEU A 95 4.03 -15.99 -1.99
C LEU A 95 2.52 -16.16 -1.97
N VAL A 96 1.94 -16.07 -0.78
CA VAL A 96 0.51 -16.17 -0.54
C VAL A 96 0.01 -14.93 0.16
N ILE A 97 -0.98 -14.26 -0.44
CA ILE A 97 -1.74 -13.18 0.22
C ILE A 97 -2.82 -13.82 1.09
N VAL A 98 -2.83 -13.51 2.39
CA VAL A 98 -3.73 -14.16 3.37
C VAL A 98 -4.85 -13.23 3.84
N SER A 99 -4.57 -11.94 4.02
CA SER A 99 -5.56 -10.97 4.48
C SER A 99 -5.19 -9.52 4.13
N GLY A 100 -6.15 -8.61 4.21
CA GLY A 100 -5.95 -7.16 4.16
C GLY A 100 -6.95 -6.47 5.08
N THR A 101 -6.49 -5.58 5.97
CA THR A 101 -7.38 -4.79 6.83
C THR A 101 -7.47 -3.35 6.34
N TYR A 102 -8.67 -2.79 6.25
CA TYR A 102 -8.94 -1.45 5.78
C TYR A 102 -9.74 -0.67 6.80
N LYS A 103 -9.19 0.46 7.25
CA LYS A 103 -9.82 1.35 8.22
C LYS A 103 -10.16 2.69 7.56
N GLY A 104 -11.24 3.33 8.01
CA GLY A 104 -11.73 4.55 7.37
C GLY A 104 -12.97 5.14 8.02
N HIS A 105 -13.64 6.02 7.29
CA HIS A 105 -14.87 6.68 7.70
C HIS A 105 -15.80 6.82 6.50
N VAL A 106 -17.08 6.55 6.71
CA VAL A 106 -18.15 6.85 5.77
C VAL A 106 -19.20 7.76 6.41
N ARG A 107 -19.57 8.83 5.71
CA ARG A 107 -20.69 9.70 6.08
C ARG A 107 -21.54 9.97 4.86
N LEU A 108 -22.76 9.45 4.84
CA LEU A 108 -23.72 9.57 3.73
C LEU A 108 -25.05 10.07 4.26
N THR A 109 -25.70 10.97 3.53
CA THR A 109 -27.10 11.32 3.73
C THR A 109 -28.00 10.40 2.91
N LYS A 110 -29.31 10.42 3.17
CA LYS A 110 -30.29 9.63 2.40
C LYS A 110 -30.17 9.95 0.90
N GLY A 111 -30.08 8.91 0.07
CA GLY A 111 -29.90 9.04 -1.38
C GLY A 111 -28.44 9.00 -1.85
N ALA A 112 -27.46 9.07 -0.93
CA ALA A 112 -26.07 8.85 -1.26
C ALA A 112 -25.65 7.38 -1.04
N TRP A 113 -24.78 6.92 -1.92
CA TRP A 113 -24.19 5.58 -1.90
C TRP A 113 -22.68 5.69 -2.03
N ALA A 114 -21.95 4.82 -1.33
CA ALA A 114 -20.51 4.69 -1.47
C ALA A 114 -20.10 3.22 -1.54
N LYS A 115 -18.95 2.96 -2.16
CA LYS A 115 -18.33 1.63 -2.21
C LYS A 115 -16.83 1.77 -2.10
N ASN A 116 -16.24 1.03 -1.15
CA ASN A 116 -14.82 0.72 -1.16
C ASN A 116 -14.63 -0.63 -1.85
N GLN A 117 -13.67 -0.74 -2.78
CA GLN A 117 -13.32 -1.99 -3.43
C GLN A 117 -11.80 -2.14 -3.47
N ASN A 118 -11.30 -3.30 -3.03
CA ASN A 118 -9.89 -3.66 -3.14
C ASN A 118 -9.73 -4.84 -4.10
N GLN A 119 -8.81 -4.69 -5.06
CA GLN A 119 -8.48 -5.71 -6.03
C GLN A 119 -7.02 -6.11 -5.87
N TYR A 120 -6.75 -7.41 -5.82
CA TYR A 120 -5.41 -7.98 -5.67
C TYR A 120 -5.05 -8.82 -6.88
N LYS A 121 -3.82 -8.66 -7.37
CA LYS A 121 -3.28 -9.38 -8.52
C LYS A 121 -1.76 -9.50 -8.43
N PHE A 122 -1.18 -10.53 -9.03
CA PHE A 122 0.25 -10.60 -9.33
C PHE A 122 0.44 -10.21 -10.80
N ALA A 123 1.45 -9.39 -11.09
CA ALA A 123 1.85 -9.11 -12.46
C ALA A 123 2.08 -10.43 -13.21
N ASP A 124 1.69 -10.44 -14.49
CA ASP A 124 1.82 -11.59 -15.39
C ASP A 124 1.05 -12.87 -14.98
N ASN A 125 0.16 -12.78 -13.98
CA ASN A 125 -0.78 -13.83 -13.62
C ASN A 125 -2.22 -13.43 -14.07
N PRO A 126 -3.01 -14.35 -14.66
CA PRO A 126 -4.38 -14.04 -15.09
C PRO A 126 -5.39 -13.87 -13.94
N GLY A 127 -5.07 -14.31 -12.71
CA GLY A 127 -6.00 -14.22 -11.58
C GLY A 127 -6.03 -12.85 -10.91
N GLU A 128 -7.23 -12.42 -10.50
CA GLU A 128 -7.45 -11.30 -9.59
C GLU A 128 -8.53 -11.65 -8.57
N ILE A 129 -8.46 -11.02 -7.40
CA ILE A 129 -9.48 -11.15 -6.35
C ILE A 129 -9.99 -9.76 -6.01
N ASP A 130 -11.31 -9.58 -6.09
CA ASP A 130 -12.02 -8.38 -5.68
C ASP A 130 -12.69 -8.57 -4.32
N MET A 131 -12.67 -7.51 -3.52
CA MET A 131 -13.37 -7.42 -2.25
C MET A 131 -14.03 -6.06 -2.14
N GLU A 132 -15.29 -6.05 -1.74
CA GLU A 132 -16.13 -4.85 -1.82
C GLU A 132 -16.93 -4.63 -0.53
N TRP A 133 -17.09 -3.36 -0.15
CA TRP A 133 -17.96 -2.94 0.94
C TRP A 133 -18.84 -1.79 0.47
N PRO A 134 -20.12 -2.08 0.19
CA PRO A 134 -21.10 -1.05 -0.13
C PRO A 134 -21.64 -0.39 1.13
N PHE A 135 -22.00 0.89 0.99
CA PHE A 135 -22.66 1.71 2.00
C PHE A 135 -23.82 2.46 1.38
N THR A 136 -24.91 2.53 2.13
CA THR A 136 -26.12 3.27 1.76
C THR A 136 -26.43 4.27 2.86
N GLY A 137 -26.63 5.53 2.51
CA GLY A 137 -27.06 6.53 3.47
C GLY A 137 -28.50 6.31 3.97
N PRO A 138 -28.85 6.79 5.17
CA PRO A 138 -28.02 7.60 6.05
C PRO A 138 -27.05 6.76 6.89
N VAL A 139 -25.78 7.13 6.91
CA VAL A 139 -24.76 6.50 7.77
C VAL A 139 -23.71 7.53 8.15
N ASN A 140 -23.17 7.43 9.37
CA ASN A 140 -21.99 8.16 9.81
C ASN A 140 -21.21 7.24 10.74
N ALA A 141 -20.20 6.56 10.21
CA ALA A 141 -19.52 5.49 10.93
C ALA A 141 -18.04 5.42 10.59
N THR A 142 -17.21 5.29 11.62
CA THR A 142 -15.86 4.75 11.47
C THR A 142 -15.97 3.29 11.04
N THR A 143 -15.19 2.92 10.04
CA THR A 143 -15.24 1.60 9.43
C THR A 143 -13.91 0.86 9.62
N SER A 144 -13.98 -0.43 9.92
CA SER A 144 -12.82 -1.33 9.93
C SER A 144 -13.24 -2.66 9.31
N PHE A 145 -12.63 -3.01 8.19
CA PHE A 145 -12.91 -4.25 7.49
C PHE A 145 -11.65 -5.07 7.37
N THR A 146 -11.66 -6.27 7.92
CA THR A 146 -10.62 -7.27 7.68
C THR A 146 -11.11 -8.24 6.63
N ASN A 147 -10.46 -8.21 5.48
CA ASN A 147 -10.62 -9.24 4.49
C ASN A 147 -9.70 -10.41 4.79
N LYS A 148 -10.26 -11.61 4.92
CA LYS A 148 -9.51 -12.85 4.76
C LYS A 148 -9.72 -13.31 3.33
N LEU A 149 -8.64 -13.49 2.58
CA LEU A 149 -8.75 -14.06 1.25
C LEU A 149 -9.13 -15.54 1.43
N SER A 150 -10.34 -15.91 1.02
CA SER A 150 -10.84 -17.29 1.10
C SER A 150 -10.06 -18.24 0.18
N THR A 151 -9.40 -17.67 -0.83
CA THR A 151 -8.49 -18.36 -1.74
C THR A 151 -7.11 -17.78 -1.53
N GLU A 152 -6.17 -18.64 -1.15
CA GLU A 152 -4.75 -18.32 -1.16
C GLU A 152 -4.36 -17.90 -2.58
N PHE A 153 -4.05 -16.63 -2.76
CA PHE A 153 -3.59 -16.14 -4.05
C PHE A 153 -2.08 -16.29 -4.11
N GLN A 154 -1.62 -17.16 -5.02
CA GLN A 154 -0.25 -17.65 -5.04
C GLN A 154 0.56 -17.06 -6.21
N SER A 155 1.81 -16.72 -5.94
CA SER A 155 2.79 -16.47 -7.00
C SER A 155 3.20 -17.79 -7.68
N GLY A 156 3.73 -17.75 -8.90
CA GLY A 156 4.26 -18.96 -9.55
C GLY A 156 5.53 -19.51 -8.86
N CYS A 157 5.85 -20.77 -9.09
CA CYS A 157 7.10 -21.41 -8.67
C CYS A 157 8.18 -21.26 -9.75
N ASN A 158 9.40 -20.90 -9.36
CA ASN A 158 10.53 -20.82 -10.28
C ASN A 158 11.82 -21.40 -9.66
N SER A 159 12.70 -21.95 -10.49
CA SER A 159 13.85 -22.73 -10.04
C SER A 159 14.95 -21.93 -9.32
N ASN A 160 14.88 -20.59 -9.33
CA ASN A 160 15.93 -19.70 -8.79
C ASN A 160 15.44 -18.74 -7.69
N GLY A 161 14.17 -18.81 -7.31
CA GLY A 161 13.53 -17.81 -6.46
C GLY A 161 12.98 -16.69 -7.32
N GLY A 162 11.83 -16.17 -6.93
CA GLY A 162 11.02 -15.32 -7.79
C GLY A 162 11.01 -13.89 -7.32
N GLN A 163 11.11 -12.99 -8.29
CA GLN A 163 10.64 -11.62 -8.15
C GLN A 163 9.21 -11.55 -8.65
N PHE A 164 8.35 -10.93 -7.86
CA PHE A 164 6.93 -10.79 -8.14
C PHE A 164 6.54 -9.34 -7.93
N THR A 165 5.61 -8.86 -8.75
CA THR A 165 4.98 -7.57 -8.50
C THR A 165 3.55 -7.82 -8.06
N MET A 166 3.26 -7.57 -6.80
CA MET A 166 1.90 -7.53 -6.29
C MET A 166 1.27 -6.19 -6.68
N ILE A 167 0.09 -6.23 -7.30
CA ILE A 167 -0.69 -5.06 -7.68
C ILE A 167 -1.93 -5.02 -6.79
N ILE A 168 -2.12 -3.90 -6.11
CA ILE A 168 -3.29 -3.65 -5.26
C ILE A 168 -3.99 -2.40 -5.78
N ASN A 169 -5.22 -2.54 -6.28
CA ASN A 169 -6.06 -1.40 -6.64
C ASN A 169 -7.07 -1.14 -5.52
N ASN A 170 -7.15 0.09 -5.05
CA ASN A 170 -8.17 0.56 -4.11
C ASN A 170 -9.07 1.54 -4.84
N TYR A 171 -10.36 1.25 -4.89
CA TYR A 171 -11.36 2.08 -5.56
C TYR A 171 -12.32 2.65 -4.52
N LEU A 172 -12.52 3.97 -4.54
CA LEU A 172 -13.65 4.60 -3.88
C LEU A 172 -14.63 5.05 -4.96
N THR A 173 -15.85 4.54 -4.89
CA THR A 173 -16.94 4.88 -5.82
C THR A 173 -18.09 5.48 -5.05
N MET A 174 -18.68 6.57 -5.56
CA MET A 174 -19.86 7.19 -4.98
C MET A 174 -20.91 7.51 -6.04
N THR A 175 -22.18 7.40 -5.67
CA THR A 175 -23.34 7.84 -6.48
C THR A 175 -24.35 8.55 -5.60
N THR A 176 -25.16 9.40 -6.21
CA THR A 176 -26.19 10.17 -5.51
C THR A 176 -27.50 10.17 -6.30
N GLU A 177 -28.60 10.20 -5.56
CA GLU A 177 -29.96 10.41 -6.04
C GLU A 177 -30.62 11.53 -5.23
N GLY A 178 -31.41 12.38 -5.90
CA GLY A 178 -32.09 13.51 -5.27
C GLY A 178 -31.11 14.46 -4.57
N THR A 179 -31.26 14.62 -3.26
CA THR A 179 -30.43 15.49 -2.41
C THR A 179 -29.31 14.74 -1.67
N GLY A 180 -29.00 13.52 -2.09
CA GLY A 180 -27.95 12.71 -1.47
C GLY A 180 -26.59 13.37 -1.56
N GLU A 181 -25.84 13.33 -0.46
CA GLU A 181 -24.45 13.77 -0.41
C GLU A 181 -23.67 12.97 0.61
N GLY A 182 -22.35 13.07 0.54
CA GLY A 182 -21.52 12.46 1.56
C GLY A 182 -20.05 12.37 1.18
N GLU A 183 -19.33 11.63 1.99
CA GLU A 183 -17.90 11.36 1.83
C GLU A 183 -17.57 9.94 2.29
N ILE A 184 -16.51 9.39 1.70
CA ILE A 184 -15.89 8.15 2.11
C ILE A 184 -14.38 8.35 2.12
N SER A 185 -13.73 7.89 3.17
CA SER A 185 -12.28 7.86 3.30
C SER A 185 -11.80 6.50 3.75
N VAL A 186 -10.60 6.16 3.28
CA VAL A 186 -9.75 5.14 3.90
C VAL A 186 -8.69 5.93 4.64
N SER A 187 -8.80 5.97 5.96
CA SER A 187 -7.98 6.79 6.84
C SER A 187 -7.89 6.19 8.25
N GLU A 188 -6.87 6.62 8.98
CA GLU A 188 -6.41 6.14 10.28
C GLU A 188 -7.47 5.94 11.36
N LEU A 189 -7.31 4.81 12.08
CA LEU A 189 -7.91 4.52 13.37
C LEU A 189 -6.69 4.37 14.30
N ASP A 190 -6.42 5.41 15.10
CA ASP A 190 -5.42 5.47 16.18
C ASP A 190 -3.95 5.13 15.83
N GLY A 191 -3.30 5.99 15.03
CA GLY A 191 -1.83 6.12 15.04
C GLY A 191 -1.03 5.07 14.25
N ALA A 192 -1.71 4.20 13.51
CA ALA A 192 -1.17 3.51 12.34
C ALA A 192 -2.35 2.98 11.50
N VAL A 193 -2.52 3.43 10.26
CA VAL A 193 -3.25 2.62 9.26
C VAL A 193 -2.32 1.51 8.84
N GLU A 194 -2.57 0.34 9.38
CA GLU A 194 -2.00 -0.90 8.88
C GLU A 194 -2.97 -1.46 7.83
N GLN A 195 -2.77 -1.17 6.55
CA GLN A 195 -3.18 -2.15 5.54
C GLN A 195 -2.21 -3.33 5.69
N SER A 196 -2.44 -4.18 6.68
CA SER A 196 -1.59 -5.35 6.90
C SER A 196 -1.92 -6.37 5.84
N VAL A 197 -1.09 -6.44 4.80
CA VAL A 197 -1.13 -7.57 3.88
C VAL A 197 -0.26 -8.65 4.48
N LYS A 198 -0.90 -9.66 5.07
CA LYS A 198 -0.17 -10.81 5.57
C LYS A 198 0.27 -11.67 4.41
N LEU A 199 1.57 -11.68 4.18
CA LEU A 199 2.22 -12.55 3.20
C LEU A 199 2.76 -13.78 3.93
N THR A 200 2.49 -14.96 3.39
CA THR A 200 3.14 -16.20 3.86
C THR A 200 3.85 -16.88 2.70
N THR A 201 4.85 -17.68 3.02
CA THR A 201 5.52 -18.51 2.01
C THR A 201 5.06 -19.95 2.12
N LYS A 202 4.80 -20.59 0.98
CA LYS A 202 4.54 -22.03 0.88
C LYS A 202 5.62 -22.69 0.06
N ASP A 203 5.89 -23.96 0.36
CA ASP A 203 6.77 -24.77 -0.48
C ASP A 203 6.15 -24.92 -1.87
N CYS A 204 7.01 -24.83 -2.89
CA CYS A 204 6.64 -25.21 -4.24
C CYS A 204 6.34 -26.73 -4.30
N PRO A 205 5.38 -27.17 -5.15
CA PRO A 205 5.09 -28.58 -5.38
C PRO A 205 6.32 -29.40 -5.80
#